data_AF-A0A3S3QT84-F1
#
_entry.id   AF-A0A3S3QT84-F1
#
_cell.length_a   1.000
_cell.length_b   1.000
_cell.length_c   1.000
_cell.angle_alpha   90.00
_cell.angle_beta   90.00
_cell.angle_gamma   90.00
#
_symmetry.space_group_name_H-M   'P 1'
#
loop_
_entity.id
_entity.type
_entity.pdbx_description
1 polymer ?
#
loop_
_entity_poly.entity_id
_entity_poly.type
_entity_poly.pdbx_seq_one_letter_code
_entity_poly.pdbx_strand_id
1 'polypeptide(L)' 'MVNAIKGLFISCDIPMAQFIVNLNASLPASQKFIVHMLDNTHMFVQPHVAEMIRSRIAEFRDQNSYEKPA' A
#
# COMPACT_ATOMS: atom_id res chain seq x y z
N MET A 1 20.57 -18.63 10.39
CA MET A 1 20.27 -17.41 11.18
C MET A 1 19.02 -16.79 10.59
N VAL A 2 17.96 -16.61 11.38
CA VAL A 2 16.66 -16.05 10.94
C VAL A 2 16.54 -14.64 11.49
N ASN A 3 16.15 -13.68 10.65
CA ASN A 3 15.85 -12.31 11.07
C ASN A 3 14.33 -12.13 11.12
N ALA A 4 13.79 -11.85 12.31
CA ALA A 4 12.37 -11.62 12.52
C ALA A 4 12.09 -10.12 12.64
N ILE A 5 11.25 -9.60 11.75
CA ILE A 5 10.89 -8.18 11.70
C ILE A 5 9.39 -8.04 11.96
N LYS A 6 8.99 -7.11 12.83
CA LYS A 6 7.59 -6.75 13.04
C LYS A 6 7.13 -5.83 11.91
N GLY A 7 5.97 -6.10 11.33
CA GLY A 7 5.41 -5.31 10.24
C GLY A 7 3.96 -5.68 9.96
N LEU A 8 3.41 -5.09 8.91
CA LEU A 8 2.06 -5.32 8.45
C LEU A 8 2.10 -6.15 7.17
N PHE A 9 1.32 -7.23 7.16
CA PHE A 9 1.05 -8.02 5.97
C PHE A 9 -0.17 -7.44 5.25
N ILE A 10 -0.02 -7.16 3.96
CA ILE A 10 -1.10 -6.68 3.09
C ILE A 10 -1.33 -7.71 2.00
N SER A 11 -2.60 -8.11 1.86
CA SER A 11 -3.12 -8.92 0.75
C SER A 11 -4.15 -8.08 -0.01
N CYS A 12 -3.98 -7.94 -1.32
CA CYS A 12 -4.88 -7.20 -2.19
C CYS A 12 -4.77 -7.70 -3.64
N ASP A 13 -5.70 -7.27 -4.49
CA ASP A 13 -5.66 -7.55 -5.92
C ASP A 13 -4.48 -6.82 -6.61
N ILE A 14 -4.09 -7.30 -7.79
CA ILE A 14 -2.90 -6.81 -8.52
C ILE A 14 -2.96 -5.29 -8.78
N PRO A 15 -4.09 -4.69 -9.22
CA PRO A 15 -4.16 -3.24 -9.43
C PRO A 15 -3.90 -2.45 -8.15
N MET A 16 -4.46 -2.87 -7.01
CA MET A 16 -4.23 -2.22 -5.74
C MET A 16 -2.79 -2.37 -5.27
N ALA A 17 -2.17 -3.54 -5.48
CA ALA A 17 -0.77 -3.74 -5.18
C ALA A 17 0.13 -2.79 -5.99
N GLN A 18 -0.15 -2.62 -7.29
CA GLN A 18 0.57 -1.67 -8.14
C GLN A 18 0.37 -0.22 -7.68
N PHE A 19 -0.84 0.16 -7.26
CA PHE A 19 -1.08 1.48 -6.67
C PHE A 19 -0.21 1.72 -5.43
N ILE A 20 -0.13 0.74 -4.51
CA ILE A 20 0.68 0.86 -3.29
C ILE A 20 2.18 0.92 -3.61
N VAL A 21 2.64 0.14 -4.60
CA VAL A 21 4.04 0.18 -5.08
C VAL A 21 4.38 1.56 -5.65
N ASN A 22 3.49 2.14 -6.45
CA ASN A 22 3.67 3.47 -7.01
C ASN A 22 3.64 4.55 -5.93
N LEU A 23 2.74 4.43 -4.95
CA LEU A 23 2.69 5.32 -3.79
C LEU A 23 4.02 5.28 -3.03
N ASN A 24 4.55 4.09 -2.75
CA ASN A 24 5.86 3.93 -2.10
C ASN A 24 7.02 4.51 -2.94
N ALA A 25 6.97 4.37 -4.26
CA ALA A 25 7.98 4.91 -5.17
C ALA A 25 7.98 6.45 -5.24
N SER A 26 6.81 7.06 -5.04
CA SER A 26 6.64 8.53 -5.03
C SER A 26 7.21 9.22 -3.79
N LEU A 27 7.48 8.46 -2.72
CA LEU A 27 7.99 9.00 -1.46
C LEU A 27 9.52 9.12 -1.45
N PRO A 28 10.08 10.08 -0.69
CA PRO A 28 11.51 10.13 -0.41
C PRO A 28 12.03 8.82 0.18
N ALA A 29 13.32 8.55 -0.01
CA ALA A 29 13.94 7.30 0.46
C ALA A 29 13.74 7.04 1.97
N SER A 30 13.72 8.09 2.80
CA SER A 30 13.48 8.01 4.24
C SER A 30 12.05 7.62 4.63
N GLN A 31 11.10 7.73 3.71
CA GLN A 31 9.68 7.48 3.92
C GLN A 31 9.16 6.25 3.16
N LYS A 32 10.04 5.54 2.45
CA LYS A 32 9.69 4.26 1.84
C LYS A 32 9.30 3.27 2.93
N PHE A 33 8.18 2.59 2.71
CA PHE A 33 7.53 1.77 3.71
C PHE A 33 7.37 0.30 3.31
N ILE A 34 7.54 -0.05 2.04
CA ILE A 34 7.58 -1.45 1.61
C ILE A 34 8.91 -2.06 2.05
N VAL A 35 8.82 -3.11 2.87
CA VAL A 35 9.98 -3.87 3.35
C VAL A 35 10.30 -4.99 2.35
N HIS A 36 9.29 -5.79 1.99
CA HIS A 36 9.42 -6.85 0.99
C HIS A 36 8.13 -7.03 0.17
N MET A 37 8.30 -7.25 -1.13
CA MET A 37 7.27 -7.87 -1.96
C MET A 37 7.35 -9.38 -1.78
N LEU A 38 6.23 -10.02 -1.44
CA LEU A 38 6.17 -11.47 -1.25
C LEU A 38 5.73 -12.15 -2.57
N ASP A 39 4.79 -11.53 -3.27
CA ASP A 39 4.38 -11.83 -4.64
C ASP A 39 3.64 -10.62 -5.25
N ASN A 40 2.88 -10.81 -6.32
CA ASN A 40 2.16 -9.74 -7.03
C ASN A 40 0.92 -9.22 -6.29
N THR A 41 0.46 -9.92 -5.24
CA THR A 41 -0.75 -9.64 -4.46
C THR A 41 -0.47 -9.47 -2.96
N HIS A 42 0.74 -9.84 -2.52
CA HIS A 42 1.15 -9.83 -1.13
C HIS A 42 2.43 -9.01 -0.92
N MET A 43 2.40 -8.18 0.11
CA MET A 43 3.54 -7.36 0.51
C MET A 43 3.63 -7.23 2.02
N PHE A 44 4.86 -7.04 2.49
CA PHE A 44 5.18 -6.77 3.89
C PHE A 44 5.68 -5.33 4.02
N VAL A 45 5.01 -4.54 4.87
CA VAL A 45 5.26 -3.10 5.02
C VAL A 45 5.53 -2.73 6.48
N GLN A 46 6.06 -1.53 6.68
CA GLN A 46 6.28 -0.96 8.01
C GLN A 46 4.95 -0.80 8.77
N PRO A 47 4.90 -1.02 10.10
CA PRO A 47 3.62 -1.10 10.82
C PRO A 47 2.86 0.24 10.94
N HIS A 48 3.55 1.38 10.87
CA HIS A 48 2.95 2.70 11.12
C HIS A 48 2.23 3.31 9.89
N VAL A 49 2.30 2.66 8.73
CA VAL A 49 1.76 3.21 7.47
C VAL A 49 0.33 2.76 7.16
N ALA A 50 -0.26 1.95 8.04
CA ALA A 50 -1.58 1.37 7.83
C ALA A 50 -2.67 2.43 7.56
N GLU A 51 -2.71 3.48 8.38
CA GLU A 51 -3.68 4.58 8.22
C GLU A 51 -3.42 5.38 6.95
N MET A 52 -2.16 5.68 6.64
CA MET A 52 -1.78 6.41 5.42
C MET A 52 -2.22 5.64 4.17
N ILE A 53 -1.95 4.33 4.10
CA ILE A 53 -2.37 3.49 2.98
C ILE A 53 -3.90 3.50 2.86
N ARG A 54 -4.64 3.31 3.98
CA ARG A 54 -6.11 3.34 3.97
C ARG A 54 -6.67 4.66 3.46
N SER A 55 -6.13 5.80 3.91
CA SER A 55 -6.55 7.13 3.44
C SER A 55 -6.34 7.29 1.93
N ARG A 56 -5.13 6.95 1.44
CA ARG A 56 -4.80 7.07 0.02
C ARG A 56 -5.64 6.16 -0.87
N ILE A 57 -5.98 4.96 -0.39
CA ILE A 57 -6.87 4.03 -1.11
C ILE A 57 -8.30 4.59 -1.14
N ALA A 58 -8.79 5.17 -0.05
CA ALA A 58 -10.11 5.79 -0.02
C ALA A 58 -10.19 6.96 -1.01
N GLU A 59 -9.22 7.89 -0.96
CA GLU A 59 -9.10 9.00 -1.91
C GLU A 59 -9.04 8.52 -3.36
N PHE A 60 -8.22 7.50 -3.63
CA PHE A 60 -8.10 6.91 -4.96
C PHE A 60 -9.44 6.32 -5.43
N ARG A 61 -10.13 5.58 -4.56
CA ARG A 61 -11.43 5.01 -4.91
C ARG A 61 -12.46 6.09 -5.20
N ASP A 62 -12.51 7.14 -4.39
CA ASP A 62 -13.49 8.21 -4.54
C ASP A 62 -13.25 9.01 -5.84
N GLN A 63 -11.99 9.24 -6.22
CA GLN A 63 -11.63 9.88 -7.49
C GLN A 63 -11.97 9.03 -8.73
N ASN A 64 -12.01 7.71 -8.59
CA ASN A 64 -12.28 6.77 -9.68
C ASN A 64 -13.71 6.22 -9.67
N SER A 65 -14.53 6.62 -8.69
CA SER A 65 -15.94 6.21 -8.60
C SER A 65 -16.82 7.29 -9.19
N TYR A 66 -17.61 6.92 -10.19
CA TYR A 66 -18.66 7.79 -10.72
C TYR A 66 -19.89 7.70 -9.83
N GLU A 67 -20.30 8.82 -9.26
CA GLU A 67 -21.61 8.95 -8.61
C GLU A 67 -22.58 9.62 -9.58
N LYS A 68 -23.75 9.00 -9.79
CA LYS A 68 -24.79 9.56 -10.64
C LYS A 68 -25.30 10.88 -10.01
N PRO A 69 -25.26 12.02 -10.74
CA PRO A 69 -25.88 13.25 -10.28
C PRO A 69 -27.39 13.05 -10.09
N ALA A 70 -27.94 13.63 -9.02
CA ALA A 70 -29.37 13.58 -8.70
C ALA A 70 -30.26 14.10 -9.84
#